data_AF-A0A822MTS5-F1
#
_entry.id   AF-A0A822MTS5-F1
#
_cell.length_a   1.000
_cell.length_b   1.000
_cell.length_c   1.000
_cell.angle_alpha   90.00
_cell.angle_beta   90.00
_cell.angle_gamma   90.00
#
_symmetry.space_group_name_H-M   'P 1'
#
loop_
_entity.id
_entity.type
_entity.pdbx_description
1 polymer ?
#
loop_
_entity_poly.entity_id
_entity_poly.type
_entity_poly.pdbx_seq_one_letter_code
_entity_poly.pdbx_strand_id
1 'polypeptide(L)'
;MTPIHKLLKNINIKVGTFSAIVHTYLKGDIIMELRKIDLNTTTLTLSIFGDLDAAGSRDAQTDIDDVISNDGHQEIEVDFSEVQFLDSSGVGAIVYMFKRLTERERNMRLENVSGQPLEIMNLLRIGHAIPVNSKNPTNS
;
A
#
# COMPACT_ATOMS: atom_id res chain seq x y z
N MET A 1 1.61 -12.62 23.74
CA MET A 1 0.24 -12.85 23.23
C MET A 1 0.10 -12.02 21.98
N THR A 2 0.02 -12.66 20.82
CA THR A 2 -0.24 -11.99 19.54
C THR A 2 -1.67 -11.42 19.61
N PRO A 3 -1.90 -10.14 19.32
CA PRO A 3 -3.27 -9.63 19.28
C PRO A 3 -4.02 -10.39 18.18
N ILE A 4 -5.13 -11.01 18.54
CA ILE A 4 -6.05 -11.61 17.56
C ILE A 4 -6.66 -10.44 16.79
N HIS A 5 -6.28 -10.29 15.52
CA HIS A 5 -6.84 -9.27 14.63
C HIS A 5 -8.34 -9.56 14.45
N LYS A 6 -9.20 -8.68 15.00
CA LYS A 6 -10.64 -8.78 14.80
C LYS A 6 -11.05 -7.87 13.66
N LEU A 7 -11.20 -8.46 12.47
CA LEU A 7 -11.87 -7.82 11.35
C LEU A 7 -13.27 -7.42 11.80
N LEU A 8 -13.63 -6.13 11.67
CA LEU A 8 -14.95 -5.67 12.10
C LEU A 8 -15.96 -5.62 10.99
N LYS A 9 -15.52 -5.18 9.81
CA LYS A 9 -16.33 -5.13 8.62
C LYS A 9 -15.45 -5.30 7.39
N ASN A 10 -15.83 -6.27 6.57
CA ASN A 10 -15.54 -6.23 5.14
C ASN A 10 -16.68 -5.46 4.48
N ILE A 11 -16.42 -4.23 4.06
CA ILE A 11 -17.38 -3.51 3.23
C ILE A 11 -16.95 -3.71 1.78
N ASN A 12 -17.74 -4.50 1.06
CA ASN A 12 -17.61 -4.67 -0.38
C ASN A 12 -18.55 -3.65 -1.04
N ILE A 13 -18.00 -2.55 -1.54
CA ILE A 13 -18.79 -1.55 -2.28
C ILE A 13 -18.66 -1.88 -3.76
N LYS A 14 -19.77 -2.30 -4.38
CA LYS A 14 -19.87 -2.49 -5.83
C LYS A 14 -20.71 -1.38 -6.45
N VAL A 15 -20.12 -0.62 -7.38
CA VAL A 15 -20.83 0.38 -8.18
C VAL A 15 -20.42 0.21 -9.65
N GLY A 16 -21.18 -0.55 -10.43
CA GLY A 16 -20.77 -0.89 -11.81
C GLY A 16 -19.56 -1.84 -11.82
N THR A 17 -18.51 -1.50 -12.57
CA THR A 17 -17.23 -2.26 -12.59
C THR A 17 -16.31 -1.94 -11.41
N PHE A 18 -16.68 -0.96 -10.58
CA PHE A 18 -15.93 -0.57 -9.39
C PHE A 18 -16.17 -1.58 -8.24
N SER A 19 -15.09 -2.10 -7.66
CA SER A 19 -15.11 -2.90 -6.44
C SER A 19 -14.09 -2.34 -5.45
N ALA A 20 -14.56 -1.83 -4.31
CA ALA A 20 -13.68 -1.47 -3.20
C ALA A 20 -13.83 -2.48 -2.06
N ILE A 21 -12.70 -2.96 -1.54
CA ILE A 21 -12.67 -3.71 -0.29
C ILE A 21 -12.01 -2.81 0.75
N VAL A 22 -12.83 -2.36 1.71
CA VAL A 22 -12.35 -1.60 2.86
C VAL A 22 -12.29 -2.55 4.06
N HIS A 23 -11.08 -2.78 4.56
CA HIS A 23 -10.85 -3.47 5.82
C HIS A 23 -10.73 -2.42 6.94
N THR A 24 -11.73 -2.35 7.82
CA THR A 24 -11.68 -1.49 9.01
C THR A 24 -11.50 -2.33 10.27
N TYR A 25 -10.47 -2.01 11.05
CA TYR A 25 -10.12 -2.67 12.31
C TYR A 25 -10.41 -1.71 13.49
N LEU A 26 -11.33 -1.97 14.44
CA LEU A 26 -11.33 -1.16 15.69
C LEU A 26 -10.20 -1.72 16.53
N LYS A 27 -9.10 -0.99 16.49
CA LYS A 27 -8.21 -0.86 17.62
C LYS A 27 -8.43 0.54 18.16
N GLY A 28 -8.32 0.70 19.48
CA GLY A 28 -8.47 1.99 20.14
C GLY A 28 -7.57 3.10 19.58
N ASP A 29 -6.58 2.77 18.75
CA ASP A 29 -5.71 3.68 18.01
C ASP A 29 -5.36 3.01 16.65
N ILE A 30 -6.06 3.34 15.55
CA ILE A 30 -5.59 2.91 14.22
C ILE A 30 -4.56 3.95 13.75
N ILE A 31 -3.30 3.54 13.65
CA ILE A 31 -2.19 4.41 13.21
C ILE A 31 -2.03 4.34 11.68
N MET A 32 -2.44 3.24 11.04
CA MET A 32 -2.33 3.01 9.59
C MET A 32 -3.51 2.20 9.03
N GLU A 33 -3.97 2.54 7.82
CA GLU A 33 -5.01 1.81 7.07
C GLU A 33 -4.57 1.58 5.61
N LEU A 34 -4.76 0.36 5.09
CA LEU A 34 -4.55 0.03 3.67
C LEU A 34 -5.89 -0.27 3.00
N ARG A 35 -6.24 0.52 1.99
CA ARG A 35 -7.49 0.36 1.21
C ARG A 35 -7.21 -0.26 -0.15
N LYS A 36 -7.99 -1.27 -0.53
CA LYS A 36 -7.94 -1.91 -1.84
C LYS A 36 -9.01 -1.31 -2.74
N ILE A 37 -8.59 -0.73 -3.85
CA ILE A 37 -9.45 -0.09 -4.84
C ILE A 37 -9.23 -0.80 -6.18
N ASP A 38 -10.22 -1.59 -6.59
CA ASP A 38 -10.25 -2.26 -7.88
C ASP A 38 -11.21 -1.48 -8.79
N LEU A 39 -10.63 -0.79 -9.78
CA LEU A 39 -11.37 -0.01 -10.76
C LEU A 39 -11.59 -0.79 -12.07
N ASN A 40 -10.77 -1.82 -12.31
CA ASN A 40 -10.78 -2.60 -13.54
C ASN A 40 -10.03 -3.93 -13.33
N THR A 41 -10.23 -4.87 -14.24
CA THR A 41 -9.69 -6.24 -14.17
C THR A 41 -8.16 -6.36 -14.26
N THR A 42 -7.44 -5.26 -14.50
CA THR A 42 -5.99 -5.28 -14.76
C THR A 42 -5.19 -4.65 -13.64
N THR A 43 -5.70 -3.57 -13.04
CA THR A 43 -4.98 -2.77 -12.04
C THR A 43 -5.72 -2.73 -10.71
N LEU A 44 -5.00 -3.12 -9.66
CA LEU A 44 -5.40 -2.91 -8.27
C LEU A 44 -4.60 -1.76 -7.67
N THR A 45 -5.29 -0.78 -7.10
CA THR A 45 -4.68 0.33 -6.37
C THR A 45 -4.78 0.09 -4.87
N LEU A 46 -3.65 0.21 -4.17
CA LEU A 46 -3.52 0.15 -2.72
C LEU A 46 -3.25 1.55 -2.17
N SER A 47 -4.23 2.17 -1.54
CA SER A 47 -4.05 3.47 -0.89
C SER A 47 -3.65 3.28 0.57
N ILE A 48 -2.51 3.83 0.97
CA ILE A 48 -1.99 3.76 2.34
C ILE A 48 -2.29 5.08 3.04
N PHE A 49 -2.93 4.99 4.20
CA PHE A 49 -3.23 6.13 5.07
C PHE A 49 -2.45 5.97 6.37
N GLY A 50 -1.69 7.00 6.74
CA GLY A 50 -0.90 7.00 7.97
C GLY A 50 0.57 6.66 7.73
N ASP A 51 1.29 6.45 8.83
CA ASP A 51 2.75 6.32 8.81
C ASP A 51 3.20 4.89 8.52
N LEU A 52 4.22 4.74 7.67
CA LEU A 52 4.89 3.47 7.43
C LEU A 52 6.13 3.35 8.32
N ASP A 53 5.88 3.33 9.63
CA ASP A 53 6.85 3.02 10.67
C ASP A 53 6.76 1.54 11.08
N ALA A 54 7.46 1.14 12.16
CA ALA A 54 7.44 -0.24 12.63
C ALA A 54 6.05 -0.75 13.08
N ALA A 55 5.16 0.14 13.52
CA ALA A 55 3.80 -0.22 13.89
C ALA A 55 2.91 -0.32 12.64
N GLY A 56 2.91 0.72 11.79
CA GLY A 56 2.15 0.75 10.55
C GLY A 56 2.54 -0.36 9.59
N SER A 57 3.83 -0.64 9.43
CA SER A 57 4.31 -1.76 8.59
C SER A 57 3.79 -3.12 9.08
N ARG A 58 3.68 -3.31 10.40
CA ARG A 58 3.12 -4.54 10.98
C ARG A 58 1.62 -4.64 10.74
N ASP A 59 0.92 -3.52 10.86
CA ASP A 59 -0.52 -3.46 10.63
C ASP A 59 -0.84 -3.73 9.14
N ALA A 60 -0.01 -3.25 8.21
CA ALA A 60 -0.18 -3.46 6.76
C ALA A 60 0.14 -4.90 6.31
N GLN A 61 0.94 -5.64 7.07
CA GLN A 61 1.51 -6.92 6.64
C GLN A 61 0.45 -7.94 6.23
N THR A 62 -0.66 -8.02 6.98
CA THR A 62 -1.75 -8.98 6.68
C THR A 62 -2.40 -8.65 5.33
N ASP A 63 -2.64 -7.37 5.05
CA ASP A 63 -3.25 -6.94 3.79
C ASP A 63 -2.30 -7.09 2.60
N ILE A 64 -1.00 -6.83 2.81
CA ILE A 64 0.06 -7.07 1.82
C ILE A 64 0.12 -8.56 1.45
N ASP A 65 0.16 -9.46 2.44
CA ASP A 65 0.24 -10.90 2.21
C ASP A 65 -1.03 -11.42 1.49
N ASP A 66 -2.19 -10.84 1.78
CA ASP A 66 -3.44 -11.14 1.08
C ASP A 66 -3.39 -10.70 -0.40
N VAL A 67 -2.87 -9.50 -0.70
CA VAL A 67 -2.66 -9.06 -2.10
C VAL A 67 -1.69 -9.99 -2.84
N ILE A 68 -0.61 -10.39 -2.19
CA ILE A 68 0.40 -11.28 -2.81
C ILE A 68 -0.19 -12.66 -3.13
N SER A 69 -1.07 -13.18 -2.26
CA SER A 69 -1.48 -14.58 -2.30
C SER A 69 -2.83 -14.82 -2.95
N ASN A 70 -3.78 -13.89 -2.78
CA ASN A 70 -5.20 -14.09 -3.11
C ASN A 70 -5.71 -13.14 -4.19
N ASP A 71 -4.94 -12.12 -4.56
CA ASP A 71 -5.30 -11.19 -5.64
C ASP A 71 -4.62 -11.56 -6.97
N GLY A 72 -5.35 -11.37 -8.08
CA GLY A 72 -4.93 -11.76 -9.44
C GLY A 72 -4.54 -10.62 -10.37
N HIS A 73 -4.59 -9.35 -9.93
CA HIS A 73 -4.32 -8.20 -10.79
C HIS A 73 -2.86 -8.17 -11.23
N GLN A 74 -2.61 -7.97 -12.53
CA GLN A 74 -1.25 -7.96 -13.08
C GLN A 74 -0.49 -6.67 -12.69
N GLU A 75 -1.21 -5.58 -12.55
CA GLU A 75 -0.66 -4.26 -12.22
C GLU A 75 -1.05 -3.85 -10.81
N ILE A 76 -0.05 -3.53 -9.99
CA ILE A 76 -0.25 -3.03 -8.63
C ILE A 76 0.25 -1.60 -8.50
N GLU A 77 -0.65 -0.69 -8.16
CA GLU A 77 -0.32 0.67 -7.78
C GLU A 77 -0.36 0.80 -6.27
N VAL A 78 0.66 1.39 -5.66
CA VAL A 78 0.62 1.77 -4.26
C VAL A 78 0.63 3.29 -4.17
N ASP A 79 -0.49 3.86 -3.72
CA ASP A 79 -0.69 5.30 -3.62
C ASP A 79 -0.23 5.81 -2.24
N PHE A 80 0.78 6.68 -2.28
CA PHE A 80 1.44 7.31 -1.13
C PHE A 80 0.88 8.69 -0.80
N SER A 81 -0.22 9.13 -1.43
CA SER A 81 -0.79 10.47 -1.23
C SER A 81 -1.00 10.84 0.25
N GLU A 82 -1.31 9.85 1.09
CA GLU A 82 -1.66 10.02 2.50
C GLU A 82 -0.58 9.42 3.45
N VAL A 83 0.64 9.21 2.94
CA VAL A 83 1.81 8.77 3.72
C VAL A 83 2.74 9.96 3.92
N GLN A 84 2.91 10.39 5.17
CA GLN A 84 3.78 11.52 5.51
C GLN A 84 5.12 11.08 6.12
N PHE A 85 5.16 9.87 6.71
CA PHE A 85 6.36 9.32 7.34
C PHE A 85 6.65 7.89 6.87
N LEU A 86 7.92 7.63 6.63
CA LEU A 86 8.51 6.36 6.23
C LEU A 86 9.82 6.14 7.00
N ASP A 87 10.02 4.96 7.57
CA ASP A 87 11.31 4.54 8.14
C ASP A 87 11.87 3.29 7.43
N SER A 88 12.91 2.69 8.02
CA SER A 88 13.54 1.49 7.47
C SER A 88 12.60 0.28 7.41
N SER A 89 11.63 0.18 8.33
CA SER A 89 10.66 -0.90 8.35
C SER A 89 9.62 -0.74 7.25
N GLY A 90 9.16 0.50 7.01
CA GLY A 90 8.27 0.81 5.90
C GLY A 90 8.91 0.56 4.54
N VAL A 91 10.18 0.97 4.36
CA VAL A 91 10.95 0.61 3.15
C VAL A 91 11.04 -0.91 3.00
N GLY A 92 11.30 -1.62 4.11
CA GLY A 92 11.35 -3.08 4.13
C GLY A 92 10.04 -3.73 3.67
N ALA A 93 8.89 -3.23 4.12
CA ALA A 93 7.57 -3.72 3.71
C ALA A 93 7.32 -3.52 2.21
N ILE A 94 7.66 -2.35 1.66
CA ILE A 94 7.51 -2.04 0.23
C ILE A 94 8.42 -2.92 -0.62
N VAL A 95 9.69 -3.07 -0.23
CA VAL A 95 10.64 -3.93 -0.95
C VAL A 95 10.23 -5.41 -0.86
N TYR A 96 9.71 -5.86 0.29
CA TYR A 96 9.16 -7.20 0.45
C TYR A 96 8.01 -7.45 -0.54
N MET A 97 7.02 -6.55 -0.57
CA MET A 97 5.87 -6.67 -1.46
C MET A 97 6.30 -6.69 -2.93
N PHE A 98 7.17 -5.77 -3.34
CA PHE A 98 7.72 -5.72 -4.69
C PHE A 98 8.38 -7.04 -5.13
N LYS A 99 9.26 -7.59 -4.29
CA LYS A 99 9.94 -8.86 -4.59
C LYS A 99 8.95 -10.01 -4.78
N ARG A 100 7.97 -10.13 -3.88
CA ARG A 100 6.99 -11.22 -3.92
C ARG A 100 6.00 -11.11 -5.07
N LEU A 101 5.69 -9.90 -5.52
CA LEU A 101 4.93 -9.65 -6.74
C LEU A 101 5.75 -9.97 -7.99
N THR A 102 7.02 -9.56 -8.02
CA THR A 102 7.94 -9.85 -9.14
C THR A 102 8.15 -11.35 -9.33
N GLU A 103 8.32 -12.11 -8.24
CA GLU A 103 8.40 -13.58 -8.25
C GLU A 103 7.15 -14.25 -8.85
N ARG A 104 6.02 -13.54 -8.87
CA ARG A 104 4.74 -13.97 -9.45
C ARG A 104 4.46 -13.34 -10.81
N GLU A 105 5.48 -12.73 -11.43
CA GLU A 105 5.39 -12.05 -12.73
C GLU A 105 4.38 -10.88 -12.75
N ARG A 106 4.19 -10.22 -11.59
CA ARG A 106 3.30 -9.05 -11.44
C ARG A 106 4.11 -7.76 -11.35
N ASN A 107 3.57 -6.69 -11.92
CA ASN A 107 4.19 -5.37 -11.91
C ASN A 107 3.71 -4.56 -10.71
N MET A 108 4.58 -3.71 -10.18
CA MET A 108 4.27 -2.80 -9.07
C MET A 108 4.90 -1.43 -9.32
N ARG A 109 4.18 -0.37 -9.00
CA ARG A 109 4.68 1.02 -8.99
C ARG A 109 4.19 1.81 -7.78
N LEU A 110 4.95 2.81 -7.38
CA LEU A 110 4.60 3.73 -6.30
C LEU A 110 4.10 5.04 -6.92
N GLU A 111 2.91 5.47 -6.52
CA GLU A 111 2.23 6.65 -7.03
C GLU A 111 2.13 7.75 -5.98
N ASN A 112 2.11 9.00 -6.44
CA ASN A 112 1.91 10.20 -5.62
C ASN A 112 2.88 10.35 -4.44
N VAL A 113 4.09 9.81 -4.56
CA VAL A 113 5.09 9.91 -3.48
C VAL A 113 5.53 11.36 -3.32
N SER A 114 5.57 11.86 -2.09
CA SER A 114 5.99 13.23 -1.79
C SER A 114 6.68 13.31 -0.43
N GLY A 115 7.25 14.48 -0.10
CA GLY A 115 7.85 14.75 1.21
C GLY A 115 8.96 13.76 1.60
N GLN A 116 9.00 13.40 2.89
CA GLN A 116 10.01 12.54 3.49
C GLN A 116 10.07 11.13 2.84
N PRO A 117 8.96 10.46 2.49
CA PRO A 117 9.00 9.23 1.69
C PRO A 117 9.75 9.37 0.37
N LEU A 118 9.55 10.45 -0.38
CA LEU A 118 10.23 10.67 -1.67
C LEU A 118 11.74 10.87 -1.47
N GLU A 119 12.14 11.64 -0.45
CA GLU A 119 13.55 11.83 -0.11
C GLU A 119 14.25 10.51 0.22
N ILE A 120 13.61 9.66 1.02
CA ILE A 120 14.12 8.33 1.38
C ILE A 120 14.23 7.43 0.14
N MET A 121 13.21 7.40 -0.72
CA MET A 121 13.23 6.59 -1.94
C MET A 121 14.34 7.02 -2.90
N ASN A 122 14.60 8.32 -3.02
CA ASN A 122 15.70 8.86 -3.81
C ASN A 122 17.05 8.49 -3.22
N LEU A 123 17.22 8.67 -1.90
CA LEU A 123 18.46 8.33 -1.18
C LEU A 123 18.82 6.84 -1.35
N LEU A 124 17.83 5.97 -1.23
CA LEU A 124 17.99 4.52 -1.34
C LEU A 124 17.94 4.00 -2.78
N ARG A 125 17.76 4.89 -3.78
CA ARG A 125 17.65 4.56 -5.20
C ARG A 125 16.57 3.52 -5.51
N ILE A 126 15.46 3.57 -4.77
CA ILE A 126 14.31 2.67 -4.98
C ILE A 126 13.80 2.76 -6.43
N GLY A 127 13.83 3.97 -7.00
CA GLY A 127 13.46 4.25 -8.40
C GLY A 127 14.20 3.44 -9.47
N HIS A 128 15.33 2.81 -9.15
CA HIS A 128 16.05 1.95 -10.10
C HIS A 128 15.39 0.58 -10.29
N ALA A 129 14.62 0.11 -9.30
CA ALA A 129 13.98 -1.20 -9.32
C ALA A 129 12.45 -1.09 -9.36
N ILE A 130 11.89 -0.16 -8.59
CA ILE A 130 10.45 0.08 -8.50
C ILE A 130 10.18 1.44 -9.16
N PRO A 131 9.30 1.54 -10.17
CA PRO A 131 8.87 2.83 -10.68
C PRO A 131 8.29 3.69 -9.54
N VAL A 132 8.80 4.91 -9.39
CA VAL A 132 8.36 5.88 -8.38
C VAL A 132 7.90 7.15 -9.08
N ASN A 133 6.61 7.45 -8.98
CA ASN A 133 6.01 8.65 -9.54
C ASN A 133 5.76 9.65 -8.41
N SER A 134 6.45 10.79 -8.46
CA SER A 134 6.26 11.84 -7.45
C SER A 134 5.02 12.67 -7.74
N LYS A 135 4.34 13.12 -6.67
CA LYS A 135 3.28 14.12 -6.81
C LYS A 135 3.92 15.45 -7.26
N ASN A 136 3.65 15.88 -8.51
CA ASN A 136 4.00 17.23 -8.91
C ASN A 136 3.23 18.21 -8.02
N PRO A 137 3.87 19.21 -7.38
CA PRO A 137 3.14 20.28 -6.74
C PRO A 137 2.31 20.96 -7.81
N THR A 138 0.99 20.73 -7.80
CA THR A 138 0.06 21.51 -8.59
C THR A 138 0.19 22.95 -8.09
N ASN A 139 0.87 23.80 -8.88
CA ASN A 139 0.92 25.24 -8.65
C ASN A 139 -0.50 25.73 -8.36
N SER A 140 -0.76 26.05 -7.09
CA SER A 140 -1.94 26.77 -6.62
C SER A 140 -1.48 28.13 -6.13
#